data_AF-A0A4Y7KZM6-F1
#
_entry.id   AF-A0A4Y7KZM6-F1
#
_cell.length_a   1.000
_cell.length_b   1.000
_cell.length_c   1.000
_cell.angle_alpha   90.00
_cell.angle_beta   90.00
_cell.angle_gamma   90.00
#
_symmetry.space_group_name_H-M   'P 1'
#
loop_
_entity.id
_entity.type
_entity.pdbx_description
1 polymer ?
#
loop_
_entity_poly.entity_id
_entity_poly.type
_entity_poly.pdbx_seq_one_letter_code
_entity_poly.pdbx_strand_id
1 'polypeptide(L)'
;MADEIGVLTKAFSGFGVDERSIISILGKWHPEEKKSFRKGCPNLFQEDHRDFEKWDQNYIHTLEHEFARFKLLVALVSAYRYEGAKVNDTIAKSEAKILGDAIKNVDRNPIEDDEVVMILSTRSKTHLKVVFDHYKELYGNDIQEDLHDESILKEAVICLTSPQLYFAKVLDMALAIGANENTKEGLTRVIVTRADTDMKEIKEQYANLYGVQFLSKIEELTSGNFKDFLLALIQRSE
;
A
#
# COMPACT_ATOMS: atom_id res chain seq x y z
N MET A 1 -9.45 21.88 -32.12
CA MET A 1 -10.13 20.89 -31.25
C MET A 1 -9.44 19.53 -31.22
N ALA A 2 -9.39 18.73 -32.31
CA ALA A 2 -8.75 17.40 -32.27
C ALA A 2 -7.24 17.43 -31.93
N ASP A 3 -6.52 18.42 -32.49
CA ASP A 3 -5.08 18.62 -32.22
C ASP A 3 -4.82 19.08 -30.78
N GLU A 4 -5.61 20.03 -30.28
CA GLU A 4 -5.50 20.53 -28.90
C GLU A 4 -5.90 19.49 -27.85
N ILE A 5 -6.90 18.65 -28.13
CA ILE A 5 -7.24 17.50 -27.27
C ILE A 5 -6.07 16.52 -27.24
N GLY A 6 -5.41 16.26 -28.39
CA GLY A 6 -4.21 15.43 -28.44
C GLY A 6 -3.04 15.98 -27.63
N VAL A 7 -2.80 17.30 -27.70
CA VAL A 7 -1.77 17.97 -26.87
C VAL A 7 -2.16 17.94 -25.38
N LEU A 8 -3.44 18.12 -25.05
CA LEU A 8 -3.93 18.05 -23.68
C LEU A 8 -3.79 16.63 -23.11
N THR A 9 -4.16 15.59 -23.88
CA THR A 9 -3.94 14.19 -23.52
C THR A 9 -2.45 13.90 -23.31
N LYS A 10 -1.58 14.47 -24.15
CA LYS A 10 -0.13 14.35 -24.01
C LYS A 10 0.41 15.12 -22.80
N ALA A 11 -0.20 16.25 -22.42
CA ALA A 11 0.15 16.99 -21.21
C ALA A 11 -0.16 16.20 -19.93
N PHE A 12 -1.06 15.22 -19.99
CA PHE A 12 -1.30 14.24 -18.94
C PHE A 12 -0.48 12.94 -19.10
N SER A 13 0.35 12.81 -20.15
CA SER A 13 1.14 11.60 -20.42
C SER A 13 2.56 11.73 -19.84
N GLY A 14 2.83 11.01 -18.75
CA GLY A 14 4.11 11.02 -18.02
C GLY A 14 3.91 10.71 -16.53
N PHE A 15 4.95 10.94 -15.70
CA PHE A 15 4.83 10.85 -14.22
C PHE A 15 4.19 12.10 -13.59
N GLY A 16 3.79 13.08 -14.40
CA GLY A 16 3.28 14.36 -13.94
C GLY A 16 2.50 15.07 -15.04
N VAL A 17 2.15 16.33 -14.77
CA VAL A 17 1.28 17.15 -15.62
C VAL A 17 2.13 18.25 -16.26
N ASP A 18 2.03 18.46 -17.58
CA ASP A 18 2.62 19.65 -18.22
C ASP A 18 1.70 20.85 -18.00
N GLU A 19 1.87 21.53 -16.86
CA GLU A 19 0.99 22.62 -16.46
C GLU A 19 1.06 23.80 -17.45
N ARG A 20 2.21 24.01 -18.09
CA ARG A 20 2.38 25.09 -19.08
C ARG A 20 1.54 24.84 -20.32
N SER A 21 1.56 23.60 -20.83
CA SER A 21 0.71 23.21 -21.95
C SER A 21 -0.77 23.31 -21.59
N ILE A 22 -1.16 22.85 -20.40
CA ILE A 22 -2.55 22.98 -19.92
C ILE A 22 -2.97 24.45 -19.83
N ILE A 23 -2.20 25.30 -19.16
CA ILE A 23 -2.50 26.72 -18.99
C ILE A 23 -2.58 27.43 -20.35
N SER A 24 -1.64 27.13 -21.27
CA SER A 24 -1.62 27.70 -22.62
C SER A 24 -2.85 27.31 -23.44
N ILE A 25 -3.32 26.06 -23.33
CA ILE A 25 -4.51 25.58 -24.03
C ILE A 25 -5.77 26.18 -23.39
N LEU A 26 -5.94 26.06 -22.08
CA LEU A 26 -7.11 26.56 -21.35
C LEU A 26 -7.26 28.09 -21.43
N GLY A 27 -6.14 28.81 -21.51
CA GLY A 27 -6.11 30.27 -21.68
C GLY A 27 -6.62 30.74 -23.05
N LYS A 28 -6.62 29.85 -24.06
CA LYS A 28 -7.11 30.16 -25.41
C LYS A 28 -8.55 29.71 -25.65
N TRP A 29 -9.06 28.78 -24.85
CA TRP A 29 -10.38 28.19 -25.06
C TRP A 29 -11.55 29.17 -24.87
N HIS A 30 -12.45 29.16 -25.84
CA HIS A 30 -13.75 29.82 -25.75
C HIS A 30 -14.72 29.04 -24.84
N PRO A 31 -15.81 29.68 -24.36
CA PRO A 31 -16.79 29.04 -23.46
C PRO A 31 -17.34 27.70 -23.98
N GLU A 32 -17.58 27.58 -25.29
CA GLU A 32 -18.08 26.34 -25.89
C GLU A 32 -17.06 25.20 -25.85
N GLU A 33 -15.77 25.50 -25.97
CA GLU A 33 -14.69 24.50 -25.90
C GLU A 33 -14.53 23.99 -24.47
N LYS A 34 -14.60 24.90 -23.48
CA LYS A 34 -14.61 24.52 -22.06
C LYS A 34 -15.82 23.63 -21.73
N LYS A 35 -16.99 23.95 -22.27
CA LYS A 35 -18.21 23.14 -22.11
C LYS A 35 -18.07 21.77 -22.77
N SER A 36 -17.53 21.71 -23.98
CA SER A 36 -17.27 20.45 -24.70
C SER A 36 -16.30 19.55 -23.91
N PHE A 37 -15.21 20.11 -23.36
CA PHE A 37 -14.27 19.38 -22.52
C PHE A 37 -14.92 18.80 -21.26
N ARG A 38 -15.72 19.60 -20.53
CA ARG A 38 -16.44 19.12 -19.34
C ARG A 38 -17.37 17.95 -19.65
N LYS A 39 -18.15 18.06 -20.72
CA LYS A 39 -19.01 16.95 -21.19
C LYS A 39 -18.24 15.71 -21.62
N GLY A 40 -17.01 15.87 -22.11
CA GLY A 40 -16.11 14.77 -22.45
C GLY A 40 -15.48 14.07 -21.24
N CYS A 41 -15.57 14.66 -20.04
CA CYS A 41 -14.98 14.14 -18.80
C CYS A 41 -16.04 14.02 -17.69
N PRO A 42 -17.07 13.17 -17.86
CA PRO A 42 -18.24 13.13 -16.97
C PRO A 42 -17.93 12.68 -15.53
N ASN A 43 -16.81 11.99 -15.29
CA ASN A 43 -16.40 11.57 -13.95
C ASN A 43 -15.61 12.65 -13.20
N LEU A 44 -15.07 13.65 -13.92
CA LEU A 44 -14.27 14.73 -13.33
C LEU A 44 -15.14 15.95 -12.99
N PHE A 45 -16.29 16.13 -13.66
CA PHE A 45 -17.17 17.29 -13.49
C PHE A 45 -18.59 16.87 -13.10
N GLN A 46 -19.21 17.62 -12.19
CA GLN A 46 -20.58 17.47 -11.74
C GLN A 46 -21.30 18.82 -11.74
N GLU A 47 -22.60 18.81 -12.02
CA GLU A 47 -23.46 19.99 -11.87
C GLU A 47 -23.88 20.16 -10.39
N ASP A 48 -23.80 21.38 -9.87
CA ASP A 48 -24.35 21.72 -8.56
C ASP A 48 -25.86 22.02 -8.65
N HIS A 49 -26.50 22.23 -7.49
CA HIS A 49 -27.92 22.55 -7.37
C HIS A 49 -28.38 23.86 -8.05
N ARG A 50 -27.46 24.62 -8.66
CA ARG A 50 -27.71 25.86 -9.39
C ARG A 50 -27.28 25.74 -10.85
N ASP A 51 -27.10 24.51 -11.34
CA ASP A 51 -26.65 24.17 -12.69
C ASP A 51 -25.23 24.68 -13.01
N PHE A 52 -24.38 24.90 -11.99
CA PHE A 52 -22.96 25.19 -12.22
C PHE A 52 -22.15 23.90 -12.31
N GLU A 53 -21.50 23.68 -13.45
CA GLU A 53 -20.52 22.61 -13.63
C GLU A 53 -19.23 22.92 -12.86
N LYS A 54 -18.92 22.12 -11.83
CA LYS A 54 -17.67 22.16 -11.07
C LYS A 54 -16.99 20.79 -11.09
N TRP A 55 -15.74 20.68 -10.65
CA TRP A 55 -15.12 19.36 -10.51
C TRP A 55 -15.82 18.52 -9.43
N ASP A 56 -15.76 17.20 -9.57
CA ASP A 56 -16.20 16.28 -8.53
C ASP A 56 -15.16 16.22 -7.40
N GLN A 57 -15.53 16.76 -6.24
CA GLN A 57 -14.66 16.80 -5.06
C GLN A 57 -14.30 15.39 -4.57
N ASN A 58 -15.19 14.41 -4.72
CA ASN A 58 -14.94 13.02 -4.31
C ASN A 58 -13.90 12.37 -5.23
N TYR A 59 -13.98 12.66 -6.52
CA TYR A 59 -13.01 12.20 -7.50
C TYR A 59 -11.61 12.77 -7.20
N ILE A 60 -11.52 14.08 -6.91
CA ILE A 60 -10.25 14.72 -6.52
C ILE A 60 -9.69 14.09 -5.24
N HIS A 61 -10.51 13.90 -4.20
CA HIS A 61 -10.06 13.28 -2.96
C HIS A 61 -9.55 11.84 -3.17
N THR A 62 -10.20 11.09 -4.06
CA THR A 62 -9.74 9.74 -4.44
C THR A 62 -8.38 9.78 -5.12
N LEU A 63 -8.14 10.75 -6.02
CA LEU A 63 -6.84 10.93 -6.67
C LEU A 63 -5.75 11.32 -5.67
N GLU A 64 -6.04 12.21 -4.72
CA GLU A 64 -5.11 12.58 -3.64
C GLU A 64 -4.72 11.37 -2.81
N HIS A 65 -5.69 10.52 -2.47
CA HIS A 65 -5.46 9.28 -1.73
C HIS A 65 -4.61 8.28 -2.50
N GLU A 66 -4.91 8.03 -3.77
CA GLU A 66 -4.10 7.16 -4.63
C GLU A 66 -2.67 7.68 -4.82
N PHE A 67 -2.51 9.00 -4.94
CA PHE A 67 -1.19 9.61 -5.00
C PHE A 67 -0.42 9.43 -3.68
N ALA A 68 -1.07 9.52 -2.52
CA ALA A 68 -0.44 9.25 -1.23
C ALA A 68 0.01 7.78 -1.11
N ARG A 69 -0.81 6.82 -1.58
CA ARG A 69 -0.42 5.40 -1.67
C ARG A 69 0.78 5.19 -2.57
N PHE A 70 0.78 5.80 -3.75
CA PHE A 70 1.90 5.75 -4.69
C PHE A 70 3.18 6.38 -4.09
N LYS A 71 3.05 7.53 -3.43
CA LYS A 71 4.14 8.22 -2.73
C LYS A 71 4.80 7.31 -1.69
N LEU A 72 4.01 6.61 -0.87
CA LEU A 72 4.54 5.63 0.09
C LEU A 72 5.34 4.53 -0.62
N LEU A 73 4.81 3.94 -1.69
CA LEU A 73 5.49 2.88 -2.44
C LEU A 73 6.80 3.36 -3.06
N VAL A 74 6.81 4.54 -3.66
CA VAL A 74 8.02 5.17 -4.22
C VAL A 74 9.05 5.43 -3.11
N ALA A 75 8.62 5.92 -1.96
CA ALA A 75 9.51 6.15 -0.81
C ALA A 75 10.10 4.83 -0.29
N LEU A 76 9.29 3.76 -0.18
CA LEU A 76 9.74 2.45 0.28
C LEU A 76 10.77 1.82 -0.67
N VAL A 77 10.55 1.87 -1.98
CA VAL A 77 11.47 1.26 -2.96
C VAL A 77 12.75 2.08 -3.16
N SER A 78 12.69 3.40 -2.96
CA SER A 78 13.84 4.30 -3.13
C SER A 78 14.73 4.37 -1.88
N ALA A 79 14.32 3.74 -0.78
CA ALA A 79 14.99 3.87 0.50
C ALA A 79 16.32 3.11 0.56
N TYR A 80 17.39 3.82 0.89
CA TYR A 80 18.69 3.23 1.25
C TYR A 80 18.86 3.22 2.79
N ARG A 81 18.25 2.20 3.43
CA ARG A 81 18.16 2.14 4.89
C ARG A 81 19.45 1.66 5.54
N TYR A 82 19.72 2.16 6.73
CA TYR A 82 20.70 1.56 7.62
C TYR A 82 20.22 0.18 8.09
N GLU A 83 21.09 -0.84 8.04
CA GLU A 83 20.75 -2.21 8.44
C GLU A 83 21.39 -2.65 9.77
N GLY A 84 22.14 -1.76 10.43
CA GLY A 84 22.80 -2.11 11.69
C GLY A 84 21.89 -2.03 12.93
N ALA A 85 22.46 -2.40 14.07
CA ALA A 85 21.73 -2.52 15.34
C ALA A 85 21.64 -1.23 16.17
N LYS A 86 22.25 -0.13 15.72
CA LYS A 86 22.23 1.14 16.46
C LYS A 86 20.83 1.74 16.46
N VAL A 87 20.31 2.01 17.66
CA VAL A 87 19.01 2.66 17.88
C VAL A 87 19.21 3.83 18.83
N ASN A 88 18.54 4.95 18.55
CA ASN A 88 18.45 6.08 19.45
C ASN A 88 17.05 6.08 20.08
N ASP A 89 16.99 5.64 21.35
CA ASP A 89 15.76 5.50 22.13
C ASP A 89 14.95 6.80 22.25
N THR A 90 15.64 7.93 22.47
CA THR A 90 14.96 9.24 22.57
C THR A 90 14.29 9.64 21.26
N ILE A 91 14.94 9.39 20.12
CA ILE A 91 14.34 9.61 18.79
C ILE A 91 13.19 8.63 18.57
N ALA A 92 13.38 7.34 18.91
CA ALA A 92 12.36 6.32 18.73
C ALA A 92 11.06 6.67 19.48
N LYS A 93 11.18 7.13 20.72
CA LYS A 93 10.04 7.59 21.53
C LYS A 93 9.37 8.85 20.97
N SER A 94 10.14 9.76 20.39
CA SER A 94 9.59 10.94 19.70
C SER A 94 8.82 10.54 18.44
N GLU A 95 9.36 9.64 17.64
CA GLU A 95 8.73 9.14 16.42
C GLU A 95 7.49 8.30 16.71
N ALA A 96 7.48 7.55 17.81
CA ALA A 96 6.29 6.85 18.29
C ALA A 96 5.13 7.83 18.56
N LYS A 97 5.42 9.00 19.14
CA LYS A 97 4.42 10.04 19.35
C LYS A 97 3.88 10.58 18.03
N ILE A 98 4.78 10.94 17.10
CA ILE A 98 4.42 11.43 15.77
C ILE A 98 3.49 10.44 15.05
N LEU A 99 3.82 9.14 15.06
CA LEU A 99 2.97 8.11 14.47
C LEU A 99 1.60 8.05 15.15
N GLY A 100 1.53 8.11 16.47
CA GLY A 100 0.24 8.07 17.18
C GLY A 100 -0.62 9.31 16.98
N ASP A 101 -0.02 10.49 16.93
CA ASP A 101 -0.73 11.74 16.64
C ASP A 101 -1.32 11.70 15.23
N ALA A 102 -0.57 11.16 14.25
CA ALA A 102 -1.05 11.00 12.87
C ALA A 102 -2.12 9.92 12.72
N ILE A 103 -1.96 8.76 13.38
CA ILE A 103 -2.92 7.63 13.29
C ILE A 103 -4.24 7.96 13.98
N LYS A 104 -4.21 8.69 15.10
CA LYS A 104 -5.41 9.08 15.85
C LYS A 104 -6.11 10.33 15.29
N ASN A 105 -5.56 10.93 14.25
CA ASN A 105 -6.18 12.08 13.60
C ASN A 105 -7.41 11.63 12.81
N VAL A 106 -8.58 12.18 13.14
CA VAL A 106 -9.86 11.83 12.51
C VAL A 106 -10.02 12.52 11.14
N ASP A 107 -9.36 13.65 10.95
CA ASP A 107 -9.54 14.51 9.77
C ASP A 107 -8.57 14.17 8.63
N ARG A 108 -7.51 13.37 8.89
CA ARG A 108 -6.45 13.09 7.92
C ARG A 108 -6.05 11.63 7.94
N ASN A 109 -5.91 11.03 6.76
CA ASN A 109 -5.39 9.68 6.64
C ASN A 109 -3.88 9.68 6.97
N PRO A 110 -3.37 8.80 7.84
CA PRO A 110 -1.96 8.78 8.22
C PRO A 110 -1.00 8.59 7.04
N ILE A 111 -1.45 7.99 5.93
CA ILE A 111 -0.61 7.84 4.72
C ILE A 111 -0.33 9.17 4.01
N GLU A 112 -1.16 10.19 4.24
CA GLU A 112 -0.97 11.52 3.68
C GLU A 112 0.06 12.34 4.47
N ASP A 113 0.40 11.91 5.68
CA ASP A 113 1.37 12.57 6.54
C ASP A 113 2.81 12.25 6.12
N ASP A 114 3.57 13.29 5.80
CA ASP A 114 4.94 13.14 5.29
C ASP A 114 5.90 12.59 6.34
N GLU A 115 5.69 12.87 7.63
CA GLU A 115 6.53 12.33 8.71
C GLU A 115 6.27 10.83 8.87
N VAL A 116 5.01 10.39 8.78
CA VAL A 116 4.65 8.95 8.78
C VAL A 116 5.36 8.22 7.64
N VAL A 117 5.24 8.75 6.42
CA VAL A 117 5.90 8.16 5.24
C VAL A 117 7.41 8.16 5.42
N MET A 118 8.01 9.24 5.94
CA MET A 118 9.46 9.34 6.15
C MET A 118 9.97 8.36 7.21
N ILE A 119 9.29 8.24 8.36
CA ILE A 119 9.65 7.30 9.43
C ILE A 119 9.62 5.88 8.87
N LEU A 120 8.49 5.49 8.27
CA LEU A 120 8.31 4.14 7.74
C LEU A 120 9.21 3.85 6.54
N SER A 121 9.58 4.84 5.72
CA SER A 121 10.42 4.65 4.53
C SER A 121 11.92 4.73 4.77
N THR A 122 12.40 5.44 5.79
CA THR A 122 13.84 5.72 5.93
C THR A 122 14.49 5.04 7.14
N ARG A 123 13.74 4.77 8.21
CA ARG A 123 14.31 4.21 9.45
C ARG A 123 14.72 2.75 9.28
N SER A 124 15.74 2.32 10.03
CA SER A 124 16.15 0.92 10.05
C SER A 124 15.06 0.04 10.64
N LYS A 125 15.02 -1.23 10.25
CA LYS A 125 14.05 -2.19 10.82
C LYS A 125 14.22 -2.35 12.34
N THR A 126 15.47 -2.29 12.82
CA THR A 126 15.81 -2.35 14.25
C THR A 126 15.26 -1.15 15.01
N HIS A 127 15.37 0.06 14.44
CA HIS A 127 14.81 1.28 15.03
C HIS A 127 13.28 1.28 15.00
N LEU A 128 12.66 0.87 13.89
CA LEU A 128 11.21 0.78 13.77
C LEU A 128 10.58 -0.15 14.80
N LYS A 129 11.24 -1.27 15.14
CA LYS A 129 10.77 -2.16 16.23
C LYS A 129 10.66 -1.41 17.56
N VAL A 130 11.71 -0.66 17.93
CA VAL A 130 11.72 0.14 19.18
C VAL A 130 10.69 1.28 19.14
N VAL A 131 10.50 1.91 17.97
CA VAL A 131 9.43 2.90 17.78
C VAL A 131 8.05 2.27 18.07
N PHE A 132 7.79 1.07 17.58
CA PHE A 132 6.50 0.40 17.79
C PHE A 132 6.33 -0.14 19.21
N ASP A 133 7.42 -0.54 19.87
CA ASP A 133 7.39 -0.88 21.30
C ASP A 133 6.97 0.35 22.12
N HIS A 134 7.59 1.51 21.87
CA HIS A 134 7.17 2.76 22.52
C HIS A 134 5.76 3.21 22.13
N TYR A 135 5.33 2.97 20.89
CA TYR A 135 3.95 3.24 20.48
C TYR A 135 2.98 2.46 21.38
N LYS A 136 3.23 1.16 21.56
CA LYS A 136 2.42 0.29 22.42
C LYS A 136 2.42 0.75 23.88
N GLU A 137 3.58 1.15 24.41
CA GLU A 137 3.69 1.71 25.76
C GLU A 137 2.87 3.01 25.94
N LEU A 138 2.86 3.88 24.93
CA LEU A 138 2.20 5.18 24.99
C LEU A 138 0.69 5.10 24.76
N TYR A 139 0.24 4.16 23.93
CA TYR A 139 -1.14 4.11 23.43
C TYR A 139 -1.93 2.86 23.83
N GLY A 140 -1.27 1.84 24.38
CA GLY A 140 -1.88 0.64 24.93
C GLY A 140 -2.12 -0.50 23.93
N ASN A 141 -2.10 -0.21 22.63
CA ASN A 141 -2.33 -1.18 21.56
C ASN A 141 -1.11 -1.28 20.64
N ASP A 142 -0.95 -2.41 19.96
CA ASP A 142 0.03 -2.50 18.88
C ASP A 142 -0.37 -1.55 17.74
N ILE A 143 0.61 -0.88 17.12
CA ILE A 143 0.34 0.05 16.00
C ILE A 143 -0.46 -0.60 14.86
N GLN A 144 -0.29 -1.91 14.67
CA GLN A 144 -1.02 -2.67 13.66
C GLN A 144 -2.52 -2.77 13.96
N GLU A 145 -2.90 -2.74 15.24
CA GLU A 145 -4.30 -2.81 15.69
C GLU A 145 -5.01 -1.48 15.49
N ASP A 146 -4.29 -0.36 15.64
CA ASP A 146 -4.83 1.00 15.45
C ASP A 146 -4.92 1.40 13.96
N LEU A 147 -4.33 0.63 13.05
CA LEU A 147 -4.41 0.85 11.60
C LEU A 147 -5.58 0.08 10.97
N HIS A 148 -6.30 0.74 10.06
CA HIS A 148 -7.43 0.16 9.32
C HIS A 148 -7.03 -1.12 8.57
N ASP A 149 -7.93 -2.11 8.61
CA ASP A 149 -7.78 -3.37 7.89
C ASP A 149 -7.72 -3.11 6.38
N GLU A 150 -6.82 -3.77 5.65
CA GLU A 150 -6.56 -3.51 4.21
C GLU A 150 -5.83 -2.18 3.89
N SER A 151 -5.41 -1.39 4.89
CA SER A 151 -4.55 -0.24 4.58
C SER A 151 -3.14 -0.69 4.17
N ILE A 152 -2.64 -0.14 3.06
CA ILE A 152 -1.25 -0.36 2.59
C ILE A 152 -0.22 0.04 3.65
N LEU A 153 -0.57 0.97 4.54
CA LEU A 153 0.26 1.39 5.65
C LEU A 153 0.45 0.26 6.67
N LYS A 154 -0.64 -0.45 7.03
CA LYS A 154 -0.61 -1.63 7.90
C LYS A 154 0.22 -2.74 7.27
N GLU A 155 0.06 -3.00 5.97
CA GLU A 155 0.89 -3.97 5.26
C GLU A 155 2.37 -3.60 5.28
N ALA A 156 2.71 -2.33 5.06
CA ALA A 156 4.10 -1.85 5.12
C ALA A 156 4.70 -2.04 6.52
N VAL A 157 3.95 -1.69 7.57
CA VAL A 157 4.34 -1.90 8.98
C VAL A 157 4.63 -3.38 9.24
N ILE A 158 3.71 -4.29 8.89
CA ILE A 158 3.89 -5.73 9.09
C ILE A 158 5.10 -6.24 8.30
N CYS A 159 5.25 -5.87 7.03
CA CYS A 159 6.39 -6.25 6.19
C CYS A 159 7.74 -5.82 6.78
N LEU A 160 7.80 -4.63 7.37
CA LEU A 160 9.05 -4.06 7.90
C LEU A 160 9.50 -4.73 9.20
N THR A 161 8.56 -5.15 10.05
CA THR A 161 8.90 -5.69 11.38
C THR A 161 8.70 -7.19 11.54
N SER A 162 7.71 -7.75 10.85
CA SER A 162 7.27 -9.14 10.95
C SER A 162 6.96 -9.70 9.55
N PRO A 163 7.94 -9.77 8.63
CA PRO A 163 7.70 -10.20 7.25
C PRO A 163 7.11 -11.62 7.14
N GLN A 164 7.44 -12.52 8.07
CA GLN A 164 6.88 -13.86 8.11
C GLN A 164 5.37 -13.84 8.38
N LEU A 165 4.91 -12.93 9.23
CA LEU A 165 3.50 -12.69 9.50
C LEU A 165 2.79 -12.17 8.24
N TYR A 166 3.43 -11.27 7.48
CA TYR A 166 2.89 -10.81 6.20
C TYR A 166 2.73 -11.96 5.20
N PHE A 167 3.79 -12.76 5.03
CA PHE A 167 3.74 -13.89 4.10
C PHE A 167 2.69 -14.93 4.49
N ALA A 168 2.51 -15.22 5.79
CA ALA A 168 1.44 -16.09 6.25
C ALA A 168 0.05 -15.58 5.83
N LYS A 169 -0.20 -14.26 5.96
CA LYS A 169 -1.46 -13.65 5.51
C LYS A 169 -1.64 -13.71 3.99
N VAL A 170 -0.58 -13.48 3.22
CA VAL A 170 -0.62 -13.59 1.75
C VAL A 170 -0.97 -15.01 1.32
N LEU A 171 -0.38 -16.02 1.97
CA LEU A 171 -0.67 -17.42 1.68
C LEU A 171 -2.13 -17.77 1.96
N ASP A 172 -2.69 -17.28 3.07
CA ASP A 172 -4.08 -17.51 3.43
C ASP A 172 -5.04 -16.86 2.44
N MET A 173 -4.81 -15.59 2.09
CA MET A 173 -5.58 -14.87 1.08
C MET A 173 -5.53 -15.55 -0.28
N ALA A 174 -4.37 -16.09 -0.67
CA ALA A 174 -4.19 -16.79 -1.95
C ALA A 174 -4.92 -18.14 -1.99
N LEU A 175 -5.13 -18.77 -0.84
CA LEU A 175 -5.85 -20.03 -0.68
C LEU A 175 -7.35 -19.81 -0.40
N ALA A 176 -7.80 -18.58 -0.17
CA ALA A 176 -9.20 -18.28 0.08
C ALA A 176 -10.09 -18.64 -1.12
N ILE A 177 -11.28 -19.17 -0.83
CA ILE A 177 -12.29 -19.46 -1.85
C ILE A 177 -12.71 -18.13 -2.50
N GLY A 178 -12.62 -18.06 -3.83
CA GLY A 178 -12.96 -16.85 -4.57
C GLY A 178 -11.80 -15.85 -4.75
N ALA A 179 -10.58 -16.20 -4.33
CA ALA A 179 -9.40 -15.40 -4.65
C ALA A 179 -9.26 -15.19 -6.17
N ASN A 180 -9.01 -13.95 -6.59
CA ASN A 180 -8.77 -13.60 -7.99
C ASN A 180 -7.40 -14.14 -8.45
N GLU A 181 -7.14 -14.10 -9.76
CA GLU A 181 -5.90 -14.64 -10.34
C GLU A 181 -4.64 -13.99 -9.75
N ASN A 182 -4.62 -12.67 -9.60
CA ASN A 182 -3.48 -11.94 -9.01
C ASN A 182 -3.20 -12.36 -7.55
N THR A 183 -4.25 -12.57 -6.75
CA THR A 183 -4.13 -13.03 -5.36
C THR A 183 -3.59 -14.47 -5.33
N LYS A 184 -4.05 -15.33 -6.24
CA LYS A 184 -3.57 -16.72 -6.36
C LYS A 184 -2.11 -16.81 -6.78
N GLU A 185 -1.62 -15.91 -7.62
CA GLU A 185 -0.18 -15.83 -7.95
C GLU A 185 0.69 -15.59 -6.72
N GLY A 186 0.13 -14.92 -5.69
CA GLY A 186 0.79 -14.73 -4.40
C GLY A 186 1.23 -16.05 -3.75
N LEU A 187 0.45 -17.13 -3.91
CA LEU A 187 0.78 -18.45 -3.37
C LEU A 187 2.13 -18.95 -3.90
N THR A 188 2.24 -19.04 -5.23
CA THR A 188 3.44 -19.52 -5.90
C THR A 188 4.62 -18.60 -5.63
N ARG A 189 4.40 -17.27 -5.70
CA ARG A 189 5.46 -16.28 -5.46
C ARG A 189 6.06 -16.43 -4.06
N VAL A 190 5.23 -16.51 -3.02
CA VAL A 190 5.72 -16.64 -1.64
C VAL A 190 6.43 -17.97 -1.45
N ILE A 191 5.83 -19.10 -1.86
CA ILE A 191 6.45 -20.42 -1.68
C ILE A 191 7.81 -20.48 -2.36
N VAL A 192 7.90 -20.06 -3.62
CA VAL A 192 9.15 -20.13 -4.40
C VAL A 192 10.22 -19.18 -3.84
N THR A 193 9.87 -17.94 -3.50
CA THR A 193 10.86 -16.93 -3.08
C THR A 193 11.31 -17.10 -1.63
N ARG A 194 10.52 -17.77 -0.79
CA ARG A 194 10.80 -17.91 0.65
C ARG A 194 11.23 -19.33 1.06
N ALA A 195 11.13 -20.32 0.17
CA ALA A 195 11.48 -21.71 0.45
C ALA A 195 12.82 -21.87 1.18
N ASP A 196 13.88 -21.23 0.70
CA ASP A 196 15.24 -21.38 1.28
C ASP A 196 15.62 -20.23 2.23
N THR A 197 14.67 -19.39 2.65
CA THR A 197 14.97 -18.21 3.49
C THR A 197 14.38 -18.32 4.89
N ASP A 198 13.06 -18.40 5.00
CA ASP A 198 12.34 -18.31 6.28
C ASP A 198 10.98 -19.04 6.24
N MET A 199 10.87 -20.06 5.38
CA MET A 199 9.64 -20.83 5.22
C MET A 199 9.21 -21.52 6.52
N LYS A 200 10.17 -21.95 7.35
CA LYS A 200 9.87 -22.55 8.66
C LYS A 200 9.12 -21.57 9.56
N GLU A 201 9.64 -20.36 9.71
CA GLU A 201 9.03 -19.30 10.51
C GLU A 201 7.69 -18.86 9.92
N ILE A 202 7.56 -18.82 8.60
CA ILE A 202 6.26 -18.55 7.93
C ILE A 202 5.23 -19.64 8.29
N LYS A 203 5.60 -20.92 8.26
CA LYS A 203 4.72 -22.04 8.67
C LYS A 203 4.28 -21.90 10.13
N GLU A 204 5.19 -21.56 11.03
CA GLU A 204 4.90 -21.34 12.44
C GLU A 204 3.93 -20.17 12.64
N GLN A 205 4.16 -19.03 11.96
CA GLN A 205 3.24 -17.89 11.98
C GLN A 205 1.86 -18.24 11.41
N TYR A 206 1.80 -19.01 10.32
CA TYR A 206 0.55 -19.47 9.73
C TYR A 206 -0.24 -20.34 10.73
N ALA A 207 0.41 -21.31 11.36
CA ALA A 207 -0.22 -22.16 12.36
C ALA A 207 -0.72 -21.36 13.57
N ASN A 208 0.04 -20.36 14.04
CA ASN A 208 -0.35 -19.50 15.14
C ASN A 208 -1.56 -18.62 14.81
N LEU A 209 -1.66 -18.12 13.57
CA LEU A 209 -2.77 -17.26 13.14
C LEU A 209 -4.06 -18.05 12.89
N TYR A 210 -3.97 -19.18 12.20
CA TYR A 210 -5.13 -19.87 11.64
C TYR A 210 -5.48 -21.17 12.36
N GLY A 211 -4.66 -21.61 13.32
CA GLY A 211 -4.88 -22.84 14.09
C GLY A 211 -4.77 -24.12 13.26
N VAL A 212 -4.28 -24.03 12.01
CA VAL A 212 -4.13 -25.16 11.09
C VAL A 212 -2.74 -25.16 10.47
N GLN A 213 -2.23 -26.35 10.16
CA GLN A 213 -0.94 -26.49 9.50
C GLN A 213 -1.02 -26.04 8.05
N PHE A 214 -0.05 -25.23 7.61
CA PHE A 214 -0.02 -24.71 6.24
C PHE A 214 0.01 -25.83 5.20
N LEU A 215 0.77 -26.92 5.43
CA LEU A 215 0.83 -28.06 4.51
C LEU A 215 -0.54 -28.73 4.31
N SER A 216 -1.30 -28.92 5.39
CA SER A 216 -2.63 -29.51 5.32
C SER A 216 -3.57 -28.65 4.46
N LYS A 217 -3.40 -27.32 4.50
CA LYS A 217 -4.20 -26.41 3.69
C LYS A 217 -3.86 -26.51 2.20
N ILE A 218 -2.59 -26.68 1.85
CA ILE A 218 -2.14 -26.94 0.48
C ILE A 218 -2.71 -28.26 -0.03
N GLU A 219 -2.66 -29.32 0.78
CA GLU A 219 -3.17 -30.64 0.42
C GLU A 219 -4.67 -30.64 0.13
N GLU A 220 -5.43 -29.86 0.89
CA GLU A 220 -6.88 -29.70 0.74
C GLU A 220 -7.25 -28.91 -0.53
N LEU A 221 -6.55 -27.80 -0.80
CA LEU A 221 -6.98 -26.79 -1.76
C LEU A 221 -6.26 -26.81 -3.11
N THR A 222 -5.20 -27.60 -3.25
CA THR A 222 -4.46 -27.74 -4.51
C THR A 222 -4.46 -29.19 -5.00
N SER A 223 -4.23 -29.40 -6.29
CA SER A 223 -4.31 -30.75 -6.88
C SER A 223 -3.26 -31.00 -7.96
N GLY A 224 -3.05 -32.28 -8.25
CA GLY A 224 -2.12 -32.76 -9.29
C GLY A 224 -0.68 -32.31 -9.07
N ASN A 225 0.07 -32.23 -10.18
CA ASN A 225 1.49 -31.88 -10.18
C ASN A 225 1.79 -30.52 -9.52
N PHE A 226 0.83 -29.59 -9.54
CA PHE A 226 0.97 -28.30 -8.89
C PHE A 226 1.06 -28.45 -7.38
N LYS A 227 0.17 -29.25 -6.76
CA LYS A 227 0.25 -29.58 -5.33
C LYS A 227 1.59 -30.21 -4.99
N ASP A 228 1.98 -31.24 -5.75
CA ASP A 228 3.21 -32.00 -5.47
C ASP A 228 4.45 -31.11 -5.55
N PHE A 229 4.48 -30.18 -6.52
CA PHE A 229 5.52 -29.17 -6.64
C PHE A 229 5.58 -28.23 -5.43
N LEU A 230 4.44 -27.69 -4.98
CA LEU A 230 4.39 -26.80 -3.82
C LEU A 230 4.83 -27.51 -2.54
N LEU A 231 4.33 -28.73 -2.30
CA LEU A 231 4.70 -29.52 -1.12
C LEU A 231 6.19 -29.86 -1.11
N ALA A 232 6.77 -30.21 -2.26
CA ALA A 232 8.21 -30.48 -2.37
C ALA A 232 9.07 -29.26 -1.98
N LEU A 233 8.67 -28.04 -2.39
CA LEU A 233 9.38 -26.81 -2.01
C LEU A 233 9.25 -26.52 -0.51
N ILE A 234 8.06 -26.73 0.06
CA ILE A 234 7.81 -26.46 1.48
C ILE A 234 8.56 -27.46 2.37
N GLN A 235 8.63 -28.74 1.98
CA GLN A 235 9.30 -29.79 2.74
C GLN A 235 10.83 -29.70 2.67
N ARG A 236 11.40 -29.16 1.57
CA ARG A 236 12.84 -28.93 1.46
C ARG A 236 13.39 -27.99 2.54
N SER A 237 12.54 -27.11 3.05
CA SER A 237 12.89 -26.06 4.01
C SER A 237 12.90 -26.51 5.48
N GLU A 238 12.82 -27.82 5.74
CA GLU A 238 12.85 -28.43 7.09
C GLU A 238 14.24 -28.68 7.64
#